data_AF-A0A2J6MUG6-F1
#
_entry.id   AF-A0A2J6MUG6-F1
#
_cell.length_a   1.000
_cell.length_b   1.000
_cell.length_c   1.000
_cell.angle_alpha   90.00
_cell.angle_beta   90.00
_cell.angle_gamma   90.00
#
_symmetry.space_group_name_H-M   'P 1'
#
loop_
_entity.id
_entity.type
_entity.pdbx_description
1 polymer ?
#
loop_
_entity_poly.entity_id
_entity_poly.type
_entity_poly.pdbx_seq_one_letter_code
_entity_poly.pdbx_strand_id
1 'polypeptide(L)'
;MNSLTYTDLPLGDRAAFELACARHGFAPAHFEVTGEDDPADPEHGPLVIVRRGGWAQAYRMDGCGRWLREFETDLNCRFFR
;
A
#
# COMPACT_ATOMS: atom_id res chain seq x y z
N MET A 1 8.31 -12.78 -9.13
CA MET A 1 7.29 -11.86 -8.61
C MET A 1 6.67 -12.50 -7.38
N ASN A 2 7.11 -12.11 -6.20
CA ASN A 2 6.57 -12.66 -4.95
C ASN A 2 5.19 -12.00 -4.74
N SER A 3 4.12 -12.78 -4.72
CA SER A 3 2.76 -12.24 -4.58
C SER A 3 2.46 -12.00 -3.10
N LEU A 4 2.96 -10.90 -2.55
CA LEU A 4 2.67 -10.46 -1.18
C LEU A 4 1.32 -9.75 -1.16
N THR A 5 0.36 -10.25 -0.39
CA THR A 5 -0.97 -9.63 -0.27
C THR A 5 -1.03 -8.67 0.92
N TYR A 6 -2.04 -7.80 1.00
CA TYR A 6 -2.20 -6.90 2.14
C TYR A 6 -2.30 -7.62 3.51
N THR A 7 -2.64 -8.91 3.51
CA THR A 7 -2.71 -9.75 4.72
C THR A 7 -1.33 -10.19 5.23
N ASP A 8 -0.32 -10.14 4.37
CA ASP A 8 1.08 -10.45 4.69
C ASP A 8 1.81 -9.24 5.30
N LEU A 9 1.21 -8.05 5.20
CA LEU A 9 1.70 -6.85 5.87
C LEU A 9 1.77 -7.08 7.40
N PRO A 10 2.74 -6.44 8.08
CA PRO A 10 2.77 -6.40 9.54
C PRO A 10 1.41 -6.00 10.10
N LEU A 11 1.01 -6.57 11.25
CA LEU A 11 -0.33 -6.35 11.80
C LEU A 11 -0.69 -4.86 11.96
N GLY A 12 0.29 -4.02 12.33
CA GLY A 12 0.12 -2.57 12.44
C GLY A 12 -0.17 -1.91 11.09
N ASP A 13 0.63 -2.23 10.08
CA ASP A 13 0.44 -1.75 8.72
C ASP A 13 -0.86 -2.23 8.10
N ARG A 14 -1.23 -3.50 8.31
CA ARG A 14 -2.50 -4.08 7.86
C ARG A 14 -3.69 -3.33 8.46
N ALA A 15 -3.71 -3.15 9.78
CA ALA A 15 -4.81 -2.46 10.45
C ALA A 15 -4.93 -0.99 10.01
N ALA A 16 -3.82 -0.31 9.81
CA ALA A 16 -3.80 1.06 9.30
C ALA A 16 -4.29 1.15 7.85
N PHE A 17 -3.91 0.19 6.99
CA PHE A 17 -4.40 0.10 5.61
C PHE A 17 -5.92 -0.11 5.57
N GLU A 18 -6.43 -1.05 6.38
CA GLU A 18 -7.86 -1.32 6.51
C GLU A 18 -8.64 -0.09 6.98
N LEU A 19 -8.09 0.63 7.96
CA LEU A 19 -8.69 1.84 8.48
C LEU A 19 -8.72 2.97 7.44
N ALA A 20 -7.64 3.18 6.69
CA ALA A 20 -7.57 4.16 5.61
C ALA A 20 -8.62 3.85 4.53
N CYS A 21 -8.70 2.59 4.08
CA CYS A 21 -9.72 2.17 3.12
C CYS A 21 -11.14 2.48 3.65
N ALA A 22 -11.44 2.07 4.89
CA ALA A 22 -12.75 2.26 5.51
C ALA A 22 -13.13 3.74 5.65
N ARG A 23 -12.18 4.62 6.01
CA ARG A 23 -12.40 6.09 6.08
C ARG A 23 -12.84 6.69 4.75
N HIS A 24 -12.36 6.13 3.65
CA HIS A 24 -12.70 6.57 2.30
C HIS A 24 -13.86 5.78 1.67
N GLY A 25 -14.49 4.86 2.41
CA GLY A 25 -15.62 4.05 1.92
C GLY A 25 -15.21 2.88 1.01
N PHE A 26 -13.94 2.47 1.05
CA PHE A 26 -13.43 1.33 0.31
C PHE A 26 -13.18 0.13 1.23
N ALA A 27 -13.32 -1.08 0.68
CA ALA A 27 -12.81 -2.29 1.30
C ALA A 27 -11.36 -2.54 0.84
N PRO A 28 -10.48 -3.10 1.70
CA PRO A 28 -9.13 -3.53 1.31
C PRO A 28 -9.12 -4.42 0.07
N ALA A 29 -10.14 -5.27 -0.07
CA ALA A 29 -10.33 -6.17 -1.22
C ALA A 29 -10.54 -5.46 -2.57
N HIS A 30 -10.79 -4.14 -2.58
CA HIS A 30 -10.81 -3.35 -3.82
C HIS A 30 -9.41 -3.01 -4.34
N PHE A 31 -8.38 -3.27 -3.55
CA PHE A 31 -7.00 -2.99 -3.88
C PHE A 31 -6.22 -4.29 -4.05
N GLU A 32 -5.47 -4.38 -5.13
CA GLU A 32 -4.44 -5.39 -5.29
C GLU A 32 -3.15 -4.82 -4.70
N VAL A 33 -2.69 -5.42 -3.61
CA VAL A 33 -1.43 -5.06 -2.95
C VAL A 33 -0.42 -6.13 -3.33
N THR A 34 0.75 -5.70 -3.79
CA THR A 34 1.88 -6.56 -4.12
C THR A 34 3.14 -5.99 -3.49
N GLY A 35 3.99 -6.86 -2.96
CA GLY A 35 5.29 -6.51 -2.39
C GLY A 35 6.40 -6.87 -3.37
N GLU A 36 7.25 -5.91 -3.69
CA GLU A 36 8.42 -6.11 -4.52
C GLU A 36 9.66 -5.77 -3.69
N ASP A 37 10.55 -6.75 -3.53
CA ASP A 37 11.88 -6.49 -3.02
C ASP A 37 12.66 -5.80 -4.14
N ASP A 38 13.24 -4.63 -3.89
CA ASP A 38 14.05 -3.93 -4.88
C ASP A 38 15.51 -4.40 -4.74
N PRO A 39 16.00 -5.28 -5.65
CA PRO A 39 17.35 -5.81 -5.55
C PRO A 39 18.43 -4.78 -5.91
N ALA A 40 18.05 -3.64 -6.49
CA ALA A 40 18.97 -2.54 -6.79
C ALA A 40 19.17 -1.62 -5.57
N ASP A 41 18.27 -1.68 -4.59
CA ASP A 41 18.31 -0.86 -3.40
C ASP A 41 17.95 -1.64 -2.12
N PRO A 42 18.88 -2.48 -1.62
CA PRO A 42 18.67 -3.28 -0.41
C PRO A 42 18.70 -2.44 0.88
N GLU A 43 19.09 -1.17 0.82
CA GLU A 43 19.19 -0.26 1.96
C GLU A 43 17.87 0.47 2.25
N HIS A 44 17.00 0.65 1.25
CA HIS A 44 15.72 1.36 1.39
C HIS A 44 14.48 0.47 1.59
N GLY A 45 14.66 -0.85 1.73
CA GLY A 45 13.59 -1.80 2.09
C GLY A 45 12.59 -2.13 0.97
N PRO A 46 11.64 -3.05 1.22
CA PRO A 46 10.73 -3.54 0.19
C PRO A 46 9.74 -2.45 -0.26
N LEU A 47 9.32 -2.52 -1.52
CA LEU A 47 8.28 -1.69 -2.11
C LEU A 47 6.91 -2.35 -1.97
N VAL A 48 5.89 -1.55 -1.70
CA VAL A 48 4.48 -1.94 -1.75
C VAL A 48 3.85 -1.26 -2.94
N ILE A 49 3.37 -2.06 -3.89
CA ILE A 49 2.63 -1.60 -5.05
C ILE A 49 1.15 -1.84 -4.77
N VAL A 50 0.38 -0.75 -4.68
CA VAL A 50 -1.07 -0.78 -4.52
C VAL A 50 -1.72 -0.42 -5.85
N ARG A 51 -2.64 -1.28 -6.31
CA ARG A 51 -3.33 -1.12 -7.58
C ARG A 51 -4.84 -1.16 -7.36
N ARG A 52 -5.58 -0.35 -8.11
CA ARG A 52 -7.05 -0.39 -8.16
C ARG A 52 -7.51 0.09 -9.52
N GLY A 53 -8.11 -0.81 -10.30
CA GLY A 53 -8.50 -0.51 -11.68
C GLY A 53 -7.29 -0.09 -12.53
N GLY A 54 -7.37 1.08 -13.16
CA GLY A 54 -6.28 1.64 -13.98
C GLY A 54 -5.20 2.41 -13.22
N TRP A 55 -5.32 2.53 -11.88
CA TRP A 55 -4.33 3.21 -11.04
C TRP A 55 -3.41 2.18 -10.37
N ALA A 56 -2.12 2.47 -10.38
CA ALA A 56 -1.09 1.69 -9.70
C ALA A 56 -0.04 2.64 -9.15
N GLN A 57 0.26 2.54 -7.86
CA GLN A 57 1.26 3.36 -7.19
C GLN A 57 2.16 2.48 -6.33
N ALA A 58 3.47 2.69 -6.45
CA ALA A 58 4.48 2.07 -5.62
C ALA A 58 4.86 3.00 -4.47
N TYR A 59 4.99 2.44 -3.27
CA TYR A 59 5.40 3.11 -2.06
C TYR A 59 6.53 2.34 -1.38
N ARG A 60 7.40 3.03 -0.65
CA ARG A 60 8.48 2.39 0.12
C ARG A 60 7.99 1.97 1.49
N MET A 61 8.12 0.68 1.81
CA MET A 61 7.74 0.17 3.11
C MET A 61 8.77 0.57 4.17
N ASP A 62 8.63 1.80 4.69
CA ASP A 62 9.45 2.27 5.80
C ASP A 62 8.88 1.77 7.14
N GLY A 63 9.75 1.39 8.09
CA GLY A 63 9.35 0.97 9.45
C GLY A 63 8.62 2.04 10.27
N CYS A 64 8.44 3.25 9.73
CA CYS A 64 7.64 4.32 10.33
C CYS A 64 6.20 4.41 9.78
N GLY A 65 5.77 3.51 8.88
CA GLY A 65 4.44 3.54 8.28
C GLY A 65 4.22 4.75 7.34
N ARG A 66 5.30 5.24 6.71
CA ARG A 66 5.24 6.41 5.82
C ARG A 66 4.37 6.14 4.59
N TRP A 67 4.51 4.95 4.00
CA TRP A 67 3.75 4.53 2.83
C TRP A 67 2.23 4.62 3.02
N LEU A 68 1.73 4.34 4.23
CA LEU A 68 0.30 4.43 4.55
C LEU A 68 -0.21 5.87 4.54
N ARG A 69 0.62 6.82 4.98
CA ARG A 69 0.27 8.25 4.92
C ARG A 69 0.23 8.75 3.49
N GLU A 70 1.17 8.32 2.66
CA GLU A 70 1.19 8.64 1.24
C GLU A 70 -0.02 8.01 0.54
N PHE A 71 -0.30 6.75 0.82
CA PHE A 71 -1.50 6.06 0.33
C PHE A 71 -2.80 6.76 0.73
N GLU A 72 -2.99 7.11 2.01
CA GLU A 72 -4.18 7.84 2.48
C GLU A 72 -4.28 9.23 1.82
N THR A 73 -3.14 9.88 1.55
CA THR A 73 -3.09 11.14 0.81
C THR A 73 -3.56 10.95 -0.65
N ASP A 74 -3.06 9.93 -1.33
CA ASP A 74 -3.46 9.61 -2.71
C ASP A 74 -4.93 9.19 -2.81
N LEU A 75 -5.44 8.45 -1.81
CA LEU A 75 -6.87 8.16 -1.65
C LEU A 75 -7.70 9.44 -1.58
N ASN A 76 -7.22 10.44 -0.85
CA ASN A 76 -7.92 11.71 -0.67
C ASN A 76 -7.79 12.63 -1.92
N CYS A 77 -6.67 12.58 -2.62
CA CYS A 77 -6.31 13.48 -3.73
C CYS A 77 -7.01 13.21 -5.08
N ARG A 78 -8.25 12.70 -5.08
CA ARG A 78 -9.15 12.66 -6.25
C ARG A 78 -8.78 11.68 -7.38
N PHE A 79 -7.75 10.84 -7.25
CA PHE A 79 -7.43 9.79 -8.23
C PHE A 79 -8.47 8.67 -8.32
N PHE A 80 -9.44 8.66 -7.39
CA PHE A 80 -10.52 7.67 -7.31
C PHE A 80 -11.92 8.22 -7.61
N ARG A 81 -12.03 9.47 -8.10
CA ARG A 81 -13.32 10.08 -8.49
C ARG A 81 -13.69 9.77 -9.94
#